data_AF-P28198-F1
#
_entry.id   AF-P28198-F1
#
_cell.length_a   1.000
_cell.length_b   1.000
_cell.length_c   1.000
_cell.angle_alpha   90.00
_cell.angle_beta   90.00
_cell.angle_gamma   90.00
#
_symmetry.space_group_name_H-M   'P 1'
#
loop_
_entity.id
_entity.type
_entity.pdbx_description
1 polymer ?
#
loop_
_entity_poly.entity_id
_entity_poly.type
_entity_poly.pdbx_seq_one_letter_code
_entity_poly.pdbx_strand_id
1 'polypeptide(L)'
;YNINVIVMVCREIELGKKKCERYWADRGDSKRFGDITVTLSKKEDLKDGYCLRTIKAEKGNEIRYIKQFHYTSWPDHGVPKTCLEILSLINHVRDVQSYSEDETTPLCV
;
A
#
# COMPACT_ATOMS: atom_id res chain seq x y z
N TYR A 1 12.59 0.78 -10.59
CA TYR A 1 11.62 1.88 -10.69
C TYR A 1 11.60 2.66 -9.39
N ASN A 2 11.39 3.99 -9.44
CA ASN A 2 11.31 4.83 -8.25
C ASN A 2 9.89 4.88 -7.68
N ILE A 3 9.33 3.72 -7.32
CA ILE A 3 7.92 3.61 -6.91
C ILE A 3 7.65 4.44 -5.64
N ASN A 4 6.70 5.37 -5.73
CA ASN A 4 6.22 6.17 -4.61
C ASN A 4 4.90 5.64 -4.02
N VAL A 5 4.11 4.94 -4.85
CA VAL A 5 2.79 4.43 -4.47
C VAL A 5 2.64 2.95 -4.79
N ILE A 6 2.17 2.19 -3.81
CA ILE A 6 1.78 0.78 -3.92
C ILE A 6 0.27 0.66 -3.68
N VAL A 7 -0.45 -0.14 -4.47
CA VAL A 7 -1.88 -0.40 -4.31
C VAL A 7 -2.12 -1.90 -4.16
N MET A 8 -2.22 -2.38 -2.93
CA MET A 8 -2.55 -3.78 -2.62
C MET A 8 -4.06 -3.99 -2.56
N VAL A 9 -4.61 -4.88 -3.39
CA VAL A 9 -6.07 -5.11 -3.51
C VAL A 9 -6.53 -6.49 -3.02
N CYS A 10 -5.74 -7.13 -2.16
CA CYS A 10 -6.08 -8.41 -1.54
C CYS A 10 -5.73 -8.39 -0.06
N ARG A 11 -6.33 -9.28 0.73
CA ARG A 11 -5.89 -9.52 2.11
C ARG A 11 -4.71 -10.51 2.11
N GLU A 12 -3.94 -10.55 3.19
CA GLU A 12 -2.86 -11.55 3.34
C GLU A 12 -3.43 -13.00 3.30
N ILE A 13 -4.61 -13.19 3.87
CA ILE A 13 -5.34 -14.46 3.90
C ILE A 13 -6.79 -14.23 3.48
N GLU A 14 -7.27 -15.07 2.57
CA GLU A 14 -8.63 -15.07 2.03
C GLU A 14 -9.16 -16.51 2.01
N LEU A 15 -10.32 -16.76 2.63
CA LEU A 15 -10.88 -18.10 2.82
C LEU A 15 -9.86 -19.13 3.35
N GLY A 16 -9.02 -18.72 4.31
CA GLY A 16 -8.00 -19.57 4.91
C GLY A 16 -6.79 -19.87 4.01
N LYS A 17 -6.76 -19.37 2.78
CA LYS A 17 -5.62 -19.50 1.86
C LYS A 17 -4.76 -18.25 1.92
N LYS A 18 -3.45 -18.45 2.00
CA LYS A 18 -2.50 -17.33 1.92
C LYS A 18 -2.45 -16.78 0.50
N LYS A 19 -2.57 -15.46 0.37
CA LYS A 19 -2.60 -14.72 -0.91
C LYS A 19 -1.39 -13.83 -1.07
N CYS A 20 -0.98 -13.18 0.01
CA CYS A 20 0.15 -12.24 -0.01
C CYS A 20 0.97 -12.39 1.27
N GLU A 21 2.30 -12.38 1.13
CA GLU A 21 3.21 -12.26 2.26
C GLU A 21 3.25 -10.81 2.75
N ARG A 22 3.36 -10.64 4.07
CA ARG A 22 3.43 -9.31 4.66
C ARG A 22 4.79 -8.67 4.41
N TYR A 23 4.87 -7.81 3.39
CA TYR A 23 6.09 -7.09 3.02
C TYR A 23 6.27 -5.75 3.74
N TRP A 24 5.36 -5.37 4.65
CA TRP A 24 5.47 -4.18 5.50
C TRP A 24 5.65 -4.54 6.97
N ALA A 25 6.18 -3.61 7.77
CA ALA A 25 6.30 -3.72 9.22
C ALA A 25 5.07 -3.15 9.94
N ASP A 26 4.84 -3.56 11.19
CA ASP A 26 3.87 -2.91 12.09
C ASP A 26 4.53 -1.78 12.87
N ARG A 27 3.71 -1.02 13.62
CA ARG A 27 4.19 0.12 14.41
C ARG A 27 5.18 -0.36 15.48
N GLY A 28 6.36 0.26 15.52
CA GLY A 28 7.42 -0.08 16.47
C GLY A 28 8.30 -1.26 16.04
N ASP A 29 8.02 -1.87 14.89
CA ASP A 29 8.80 -2.97 14.32
C ASP A 29 9.54 -2.52 13.05
N SER A 30 10.50 -3.34 12.61
CA SER A 30 11.20 -3.20 11.35
C SER A 30 11.30 -4.54 10.64
N LYS A 31 11.18 -4.55 9.31
CA LYS A 31 11.46 -5.74 8.49
C LYS A 31 12.64 -5.49 7.57
N ARG A 32 13.55 -6.45 7.48
CA ARG A 32 14.69 -6.38 6.57
C ARG A 32 14.51 -7.35 5.41
N PHE A 33 14.62 -6.82 4.19
CA PHE A 33 14.58 -7.56 2.94
C PHE A 33 15.89 -7.32 2.19
N GLY A 34 16.85 -8.23 2.36
CA GLY A 34 18.21 -8.03 1.85
C GLY A 34 18.88 -6.81 2.49
N ASP A 35 19.21 -5.82 1.66
CA ASP A 35 19.82 -4.55 2.03
C ASP A 35 18.81 -3.42 2.31
N ILE A 36 17.50 -3.72 2.20
CA ILE A 36 16.42 -2.75 2.45
C ILE A 36 15.81 -3.02 3.83
N THR A 37 15.76 -2.00 4.67
CA THR A 37 14.99 -2.02 5.93
C THR A 37 13.72 -1.21 5.75
N VAL A 38 12.57 -1.78 6.10
CA VAL A 38 11.28 -1.09 6.08
C VAL A 38 10.74 -0.92 7.49
N THR A 39 10.22 0.28 7.76
CA THR A 39 9.54 0.62 9.01
C THR A 39 8.22 1.33 8.73
N LEU A 40 7.25 1.20 9.64
CA LEU A 40 5.97 1.89 9.53
C LEU A 40 6.08 3.29 10.15
N SER A 41 5.99 4.33 9.32
CA SER A 41 5.98 5.72 9.80
C SER A 41 4.58 6.18 10.21
N LYS A 42 3.56 5.83 9.42
CA LYS A 42 2.17 6.21 9.68
C LYS A 42 1.21 5.16 9.12
N LYS A 43 0.09 4.92 9.80
CA LYS A 43 -1.05 4.16 9.30
C LYS A 43 -2.32 4.98 9.51
N GLU A 44 -3.16 5.03 8.48
CA GLU A 44 -4.45 5.69 8.48
C GLU A 44 -5.50 4.69 8.01
N ASP A 45 -6.47 4.38 8.88
CA ASP A 45 -7.61 3.54 8.52
C ASP A 45 -8.71 4.44 7.95
N LEU A 46 -9.03 4.26 6.66
CA LEU A 46 -9.95 5.12 5.93
C LEU A 46 -11.33 4.45 5.85
N LYS A 47 -12.40 5.25 5.73
CA LYS A 47 -13.78 4.76 5.84
C LYS A 47 -14.21 3.85 4.68
N ASP A 48 -13.55 3.95 3.53
CA ASP A 48 -13.97 3.32 2.28
C ASP A 48 -13.31 1.95 2.05
N GLY A 49 -13.02 1.20 3.12
CA GLY A 49 -12.56 -0.19 3.00
C GLY A 49 -11.08 -0.39 2.64
N TYR A 50 -10.27 0.68 2.70
CA TYR A 50 -8.82 0.60 2.59
C TYR A 50 -8.12 1.33 3.74
N CYS A 51 -6.86 0.97 3.97
CA CYS A 51 -5.95 1.74 4.82
C CYS A 51 -4.78 2.29 4.01
N LEU A 52 -4.23 3.41 4.46
CA LEU A 52 -3.03 4.02 3.91
C LEU A 52 -1.88 3.84 4.89
N ARG A 53 -0.78 3.24 4.43
CA ARG A 53 0.48 3.15 5.17
C ARG A 53 1.51 4.08 4.53
N THR A 54 2.22 4.83 5.36
CA THR A 54 3.47 5.48 4.96
C THR A 54 4.61 4.61 5.47
N ILE A 55 5.27 3.95 4.53
CA ILE A 55 6.39 3.04 4.79
C ILE A 55 7.68 3.80 4.54
N LYS A 56 8.57 3.81 5.51
CA LYS A 56 9.94 4.30 5.32
C LYS A 56 10.79 3.12 4.87
N ALA A 57 11.38 3.20 3.69
CA ALA A 57 12.31 2.23 3.15
C ALA A 57 13.72 2.84 3.15
N GLU A 58 14.68 2.11 3.73
CA GLU A 58 16.06 2.55 3.93
C GLU A 58 17.03 1.56 3.27
N LYS A 59 17.96 2.08 2.46
CA LYS A 59 19.02 1.30 1.82
C LYS A 59 20.34 2.08 1.90
N GLY A 60 21.23 1.69 2.81
CA GLY A 60 22.43 2.46 3.11
C GLY A 60 22.08 3.86 3.63
N ASN A 61 22.49 4.91 2.92
CA ASN A 61 22.18 6.31 3.26
C ASN A 61 20.94 6.85 2.54
N GLU A 62 20.30 6.05 1.69
CA GLU A 62 19.11 6.45 0.95
C GLU A 62 17.86 6.10 1.75
N ILE A 63 16.94 7.07 1.85
CA ILE A 63 15.66 6.91 2.52
C ILE A 63 14.56 7.33 1.56
N ARG A 64 13.53 6.49 1.41
CA ARG A 64 12.32 6.80 0.64
C ARG A 64 11.07 6.56 1.49
N TYR A 65 10.05 7.39 1.26
CA TYR A 65 8.74 7.20 1.85
C TYR A 65 7.76 6.72 0.78
N ILE A 66 7.23 5.53 0.98
CA ILE A 66 6.33 4.86 0.04
C ILE A 66 4.93 4.86 0.65
N LYS A 67 3.95 5.31 -0.13
CA LYS A 67 2.53 5.28 0.23
C LYS A 67 1.94 3.95 -0.25
N GLN A 68 1.53 3.10 0.68
CA GLN A 68 0.85 1.86 0.36
C GLN A 68 -0.64 2.01 0.68
N PHE A 69 -1.47 2.00 -0.35
CA PHE A 69 -2.91 1.81 -0.22
C PHE A 69 -3.20 0.32 -0.17
N HIS A 70 -3.95 -0.13 0.83
CA HIS A 70 -4.29 -1.53 1.00
C HIS A 70 -5.80 -1.67 1.15
N TYR A 71 -6.45 -2.07 0.05
CA TYR A 71 -7.89 -2.31 -0.03
C TYR A 71 -8.21 -3.71 0.46
N THR A 72 -8.90 -3.78 1.59
CA THR A 72 -9.17 -5.02 2.31
C THR A 72 -10.63 -5.45 2.25
N SER A 73 -11.50 -4.62 1.66
CA SER A 73 -12.95 -4.88 1.53
C SER A 73 -13.34 -5.64 0.26
N TRP A 74 -12.38 -6.04 -0.59
CA TRP A 74 -12.69 -6.86 -1.75
C TRP A 74 -13.22 -8.23 -1.31
N PRO A 75 -14.40 -8.67 -1.79
CA PRO A 75 -14.97 -9.96 -1.41
C PRO A 75 -14.27 -11.13 -2.10
N ASP A 76 -14.08 -12.24 -1.36
CA ASP A 76 -13.43 -13.45 -1.89
C ASP A 76 -14.18 -14.07 -3.08
N HIS A 77 -15.49 -13.83 -3.16
CA HIS A 77 -16.34 -14.23 -4.27
C HIS A 77 -17.10 -13.01 -4.82
N GLY A 78 -16.94 -12.76 -6.12
CA GLY A 78 -17.62 -11.68 -6.83
C GLY A 78 -16.84 -10.37 -6.77
N VAL A 79 -17.59 -9.26 -6.74
CA VAL A 79 -17.09 -7.89 -6.72
C VAL A 79 -17.77 -7.09 -5.62
N PRO A 80 -17.19 -5.97 -5.15
CA PRO A 80 -17.87 -5.10 -4.19
C PRO A 80 -19.28 -4.71 -4.66
N LYS A 81 -20.22 -4.58 -3.71
CA LYS A 81 -21.62 -4.26 -4.00
C LYS A 81 -21.80 -2.91 -4.71
N THR A 82 -20.86 -1.99 -4.50
CA THR A 82 -20.84 -0.68 -5.14
C THR A 82 -19.43 -0.38 -5.66
N CYS A 83 -19.33 0.41 -6.72
CA CYS A 83 -18.05 0.89 -7.22
C CYS A 83 -17.48 2.07 -6.41
N LEU A 84 -18.24 2.63 -5.46
CA LEU A 84 -17.89 3.86 -4.75
C LEU A 84 -16.57 3.74 -3.99
N GLU A 85 -16.34 2.61 -3.31
CA GLU A 85 -15.11 2.37 -2.55
C GLU A 85 -13.88 2.32 -3.46
N ILE A 86 -13.98 1.61 -4.59
CA ILE A 86 -12.91 1.51 -5.58
C ILE A 86 -12.67 2.87 -6.25
N LEU A 87 -13.72 3.62 -6.57
CA LEU A 87 -13.58 4.96 -7.14
C LEU A 87 -12.92 5.93 -6.15
N SER A 88 -13.29 5.87 -4.86
CA SER A 88 -12.64 6.63 -3.80
C SER A 88 -11.14 6.29 -3.71
N LEU A 89 -10.80 4.99 -3.71
CA LEU A 89 -9.42 4.53 -3.73
C LEU A 89 -8.66 5.07 -4.95
N ILE A 90 -9.20 4.92 -6.16
CA ILE A 90 -8.53 5.35 -7.40
C ILE A 90 -8.30 6.87 -7.39
N ASN A 91 -9.28 7.66 -6.97
CA ASN A 91 -9.13 9.11 -6.88
C ASN A 91 -8.04 9.49 -5.87
N HIS A 92 -8.05 8.86 -4.69
CA HIS A 92 -7.05 9.14 -3.66
C HIS A 92 -5.64 8.71 -4.08
N VAL A 93 -5.49 7.59 -4.79
CA VAL A 93 -4.22 7.16 -5.39
C VAL A 93 -3.71 8.19 -6.39
N ARG A 94 -4.58 8.72 -7.25
CA ARG A 94 -4.22 9.76 -8.24
C ARG A 94 -3.79 11.05 -7.56
N ASP A 95 -4.53 11.50 -6.56
CA ASP A 95 -4.19 12.70 -5.79
C ASP A 95 -2.80 12.55 -5.17
N VAL A 96 -2.51 11.43 -4.51
CA VAL A 96 -1.19 11.18 -3.91
C VAL A 96 -0.08 11.05 -4.96
N GLN A 97 -0.34 10.38 -6.08
CA GLN A 97 0.64 10.22 -7.15
C GLN A 97 0.96 11.55 -7.85
N SER A 98 0.00 12.48 -7.94
CA SER A 98 0.20 13.80 -8.56
C SER A 98 1.23 14.68 -7.82
N TYR A 99 1.51 14.38 -6.55
CA TYR A 99 2.58 15.03 -5.78
C TYR A 99 3.96 14.39 -5.98
N SER A 100 4.06 13.34 -6.80
CA SER A 100 5.35 12.77 -7.20
C SER A 100 6.13 13.79 -8.03
N GLU A 101 7.42 13.98 -7.73
CA GLU A 101 8.29 14.87 -8.49
C GLU A 101 8.47 14.43 -9.95
N ASP A 102 8.26 13.14 -10.21
CA ASP A 102 8.32 12.53 -11.54
C ASP A 102 6.96 11.94 -11.90
N GLU A 103 6.27 12.60 -12.84
CA GLU A 103 4.97 12.16 -13.39
C GLU A 103 5.06 10.83 -14.16
N THR A 104 6.26 10.43 -14.58
CA THR A 104 6.48 9.16 -15.31
C THR A 104 6.67 7.97 -14.37
N THR A 105 6.80 8.22 -13.06
CA THR A 105 6.97 7.15 -12.08
C THR A 105 5.72 6.25 -12.07
N PRO A 106 5.87 4.93 -12.27
CA PRO A 106 4.74 4.02 -12.33
C PRO A 106 4.13 3.75 -10.96
N LEU A 107 2.85 3.39 -10.96
CA LEU A 107 2.19 2.77 -9.81
C LEU A 107 2.58 1.29 -9.73
N CYS A 108 2.84 0.80 -8.52
CA CYS A 108 2.90 -0.63 -8.26
C CYS A 108 1.52 -1.07 -7.75
N VAL A 109 0.88 -2.02 -8.43
CA VAL A 109 -0.44 -2.56 -8.06
C VAL A 109 -0.28 -4.05 -7.79
#